data_AF-L9XDN7-F1
#
_entry.id   AF-L9XDN7-F1
#
_cell.length_a   1.000
_cell.length_b   1.000
_cell.length_c   1.000
_cell.angle_alpha   90.00
_cell.angle_beta   90.00
_cell.angle_gamma   90.00
#
_symmetry.space_group_name_H-M   'P 1'
#
loop_
_entity.id
_entity.type
_entity.pdbx_description
1 polymer ?
#
loop_
_entity_poly.entity_id
_entity_poly.type
_entity_poly.pdbx_seq_one_letter_code
_entity_poly.pdbx_strand_id
1 'polypeptide(L)'
;MNRREFLGATGALGIAGLSGGALSTAASQDRDQRSDSDPDDEAILEVTDHELVAADDATYLAATVENGGDVAAGWITLEVDWIDARDERLETDLAHLGTLGPGQSWQARAYYSGSEPELIADYTLEGRADLEPLPVPSGLEVLESDVALEGEEVVVTGRFGNGTGEAQPNVDVIALLSDDAGTVLGDVWTNEADVPSGESRSFEGRCNGRDRADDVVDHEAIVTSSAF
;
A
#
# COMPACT_ATOMS: atom_id res chain seq x y z
N MET A 1 0.84 1.52 30.67
CA MET A 1 1.21 0.12 30.41
C MET A 1 0.46 -0.23 29.15
N ASN A 2 1.03 0.15 28.01
CA ASN A 2 0.30 0.29 26.76
C ASN A 2 -0.01 -1.12 26.25
N ARG A 3 -1.29 -1.38 26.01
CA ARG A 3 -1.79 -2.69 25.60
C ARG A 3 -1.50 -2.83 24.10
N ARG A 4 -0.43 -3.55 23.77
CA ARG A 4 -0.03 -3.87 22.40
C ARG A 4 -0.78 -5.11 21.94
N GLU A 5 -1.92 -4.94 21.30
CA GLU A 5 -2.61 -6.03 20.60
C GLU A 5 -2.44 -5.78 19.10
N PHE A 6 -1.42 -6.42 18.50
CA PHE A 6 -1.35 -6.56 17.06
C PHE A 6 -2.23 -7.76 16.69
N LEU A 7 -3.44 -7.48 16.21
CA LEU A 7 -4.26 -8.48 15.55
C LEU A 7 -3.65 -8.69 14.17
N GLY A 8 -2.78 -9.69 14.07
CA GLY A 8 -2.15 -10.11 12.82
C GLY A 8 -3.19 -10.24 11.71
N ALA A 9 -2.77 -9.85 10.51
CA ALA A 9 -3.55 -9.87 9.28
C ALA A 9 -4.54 -11.04 9.26
N THR A 10 -5.81 -10.77 9.55
CA THR A 10 -6.86 -11.75 9.30
C THR A 10 -7.08 -11.77 7.80
N GLY A 11 -6.22 -12.51 7.09
CA GLY A 11 -6.61 -13.16 5.85
C GLY A 11 -7.83 -14.01 6.18
N ALA A 12 -9.00 -13.54 5.76
CA ALA A 12 -10.27 -14.21 6.01
C ALA A 12 -10.33 -15.51 5.20
N LEU A 13 -9.70 -16.58 5.70
CA LEU A 13 -9.95 -17.94 5.23
C LEU A 13 -11.36 -18.36 5.67
N GLY A 14 -12.32 -18.15 4.77
CA GLY A 14 -13.67 -18.70 4.90
C GLY A 14 -13.65 -20.23 4.86
N ILE A 15 -13.67 -20.87 6.04
CA ILE A 15 -13.95 -22.30 6.18
C ILE A 15 -15.30 -22.48 6.89
N ALA A 16 -16.35 -22.73 6.11
CA ALA A 16 -17.58 -23.41 6.51
C ALA A 16 -18.37 -23.76 5.24
N GLY A 17 -18.88 -24.96 4.98
CA GLY A 17 -18.90 -26.20 5.73
C GLY A 17 -19.42 -27.32 4.81
N LEU A 18 -18.86 -28.50 4.98
CA LEU A 18 -19.29 -29.75 4.34
C LEU A 18 -20.59 -30.25 4.97
N SER A 19 -21.62 -30.46 4.15
CA SER A 19 -22.65 -31.47 4.43
C SER A 19 -23.18 -32.11 3.15
N GLY A 20 -22.64 -33.30 2.86
CA GLY A 20 -23.34 -34.51 2.37
C GLY A 20 -24.25 -34.43 1.15
N GLY A 21 -23.82 -35.09 0.06
CA GLY A 21 -24.71 -35.57 -1.00
C GLY A 21 -23.94 -36.26 -2.13
N ALA A 22 -23.84 -37.59 -2.09
CA ALA A 22 -23.21 -38.40 -3.14
C ALA A 22 -24.12 -38.57 -4.36
N LEU A 23 -23.56 -38.49 -5.57
CA LEU A 23 -24.03 -39.15 -6.79
C LEU A 23 -22.88 -39.23 -7.82
N SER A 24 -22.55 -40.47 -8.26
CA SER A 24 -21.55 -40.79 -9.28
C SER A 24 -21.98 -40.36 -10.69
N THR A 25 -21.04 -39.94 -11.56
CA THR A 25 -21.00 -40.28 -13.01
C THR A 25 -19.57 -40.06 -13.57
N ALA A 26 -19.25 -40.79 -14.64
CA ALA A 26 -17.92 -41.16 -15.14
C ALA A 26 -17.15 -40.14 -16.00
N ALA A 27 -15.83 -40.37 -16.05
CA ALA A 27 -14.87 -40.21 -17.15
C ALA A 27 -14.76 -38.85 -17.88
N SER A 28 -13.60 -38.20 -17.75
CA SER A 28 -12.67 -37.94 -18.86
C SER A 28 -11.38 -37.31 -18.34
N GLN A 29 -10.30 -37.59 -19.06
CA GLN A 29 -8.95 -37.07 -18.85
C GLN A 29 -8.96 -35.55 -18.80
N ASP A 30 -8.37 -34.95 -17.77
CA ASP A 30 -7.80 -33.62 -17.95
C ASP A 30 -6.57 -33.44 -17.04
N ARG A 31 -5.60 -32.74 -17.59
CA ARG A 31 -4.22 -32.68 -17.11
C ARG A 31 -4.17 -31.97 -15.76
N ASP A 32 -3.65 -32.66 -14.75
CA ASP A 32 -3.10 -32.05 -13.53
C ASP A 32 -1.90 -31.15 -13.92
N GLN A 33 -2.17 -29.93 -14.37
CA GLN A 33 -1.23 -28.81 -14.23
C GLN A 33 -1.48 -28.21 -12.85
N ARG A 34 -0.99 -28.91 -11.82
CA ARG A 34 -0.72 -28.25 -10.54
C ARG A 34 0.46 -27.33 -10.82
N SER A 35 0.19 -26.03 -10.84
CA SER A 35 1.25 -25.05 -10.64
C SER A 35 1.81 -25.35 -9.26
N ASP A 36 3.01 -25.94 -9.20
CA ASP A 36 3.84 -25.99 -7.99
C ASP A 36 4.32 -24.57 -7.71
N SER A 37 3.38 -23.67 -7.42
CA SER A 37 3.72 -22.42 -6.73
C SER A 37 4.13 -22.88 -5.34
N ASP A 38 5.40 -22.69 -4.97
CA ASP A 38 5.85 -23.00 -3.62
C ASP A 38 4.92 -22.23 -2.67
N PRO A 39 4.30 -22.90 -1.68
CA PRO A 39 3.34 -22.28 -0.76
C PRO A 39 3.96 -21.22 0.16
N ASP A 40 5.21 -20.83 -0.10
CA ASP A 40 6.03 -19.94 0.70
C ASP A 40 6.23 -18.55 0.03
N ASP A 41 5.86 -18.38 -1.25
CA ASP A 41 5.95 -17.09 -1.94
C ASP A 41 4.74 -16.18 -1.57
N GLU A 42 4.75 -15.62 -0.36
CA GLU A 42 3.74 -14.66 0.12
C GLU A 42 4.38 -13.38 0.69
N ALA A 43 3.63 -12.26 0.64
CA ALA A 43 4.04 -11.04 1.30
C ALA A 43 3.84 -11.21 2.83
N ILE A 44 4.84 -10.81 3.61
CA ILE A 44 4.81 -10.94 5.07
C ILE A 44 5.08 -9.56 5.66
N LEU A 45 4.01 -8.90 6.08
CA LEU A 45 4.09 -7.55 6.65
C LEU A 45 4.16 -7.58 8.17
N GLU A 46 5.15 -6.90 8.72
CA GLU A 46 5.33 -6.72 10.15
C GLU A 46 5.53 -5.25 10.51
N VAL A 47 4.85 -4.77 11.56
CA VAL A 47 5.16 -3.47 12.17
C VAL A 47 6.28 -3.68 13.17
N THR A 48 7.50 -3.25 12.85
CA THR A 48 8.70 -3.51 13.65
C THR A 48 8.95 -2.45 14.72
N ASP A 49 8.48 -1.22 14.49
CA ASP A 49 8.58 -0.12 15.44
C ASP A 49 7.39 0.83 15.31
N HIS A 50 7.01 1.49 16.41
CA HIS A 50 6.00 2.55 16.40
C HIS A 50 6.08 3.47 17.63
N GLU A 51 5.90 4.77 17.41
CA GLU A 51 5.90 5.77 18.48
C GLU A 51 4.94 6.94 18.21
N LEU A 52 4.34 7.48 19.28
CA LEU A 52 3.58 8.72 19.22
C LEU A 52 4.56 9.89 19.23
N VAL A 53 4.51 10.71 18.19
CA VAL A 53 5.33 11.92 18.05
C VAL A 53 4.46 13.15 18.19
N ALA A 54 4.84 14.04 19.10
CA ALA A 54 4.25 15.36 19.25
C ALA A 54 5.30 16.41 18.84
N ALA A 55 5.17 16.94 17.62
CA ALA A 55 5.98 18.02 17.09
C ALA A 55 5.27 19.38 17.27
N ASP A 56 5.98 20.47 16.99
CA ASP A 56 5.44 21.84 17.17
C ASP A 56 4.25 22.13 16.24
N ASP A 57 4.19 21.48 15.09
CA ASP A 57 3.25 21.70 14.00
C ASP A 57 2.27 20.53 13.76
N ALA A 58 2.57 19.34 14.28
CA ALA A 58 1.72 18.17 14.14
C ALA A 58 1.91 17.13 15.25
N THR A 59 0.85 16.37 15.53
CA THR A 59 0.93 15.11 16.28
C THR A 59 0.64 13.96 15.34
N TYR A 60 1.46 12.91 15.37
CA TYR A 60 1.31 11.76 14.50
C TYR A 60 1.88 10.49 15.14
N LEU A 61 1.50 9.35 14.59
CA LEU A 61 2.08 8.06 14.91
C LEU A 61 3.11 7.75 13.83
N ALA A 62 4.37 7.64 14.22
CA ALA A 62 5.41 7.08 13.36
C ALA A 62 5.40 5.56 13.51
N ALA A 63 5.43 4.82 12.41
CA ALA A 63 5.56 3.37 12.43
C ALA A 63 6.49 2.89 11.31
N THR A 64 7.23 1.81 11.56
CA THR A 64 8.02 1.12 10.53
C THR A 64 7.33 -0.19 10.17
N VAL A 65 6.98 -0.35 8.90
CA VAL A 65 6.41 -1.58 8.34
C VAL A 65 7.46 -2.21 7.42
N GLU A 66 7.72 -3.51 7.58
CA GLU A 66 8.66 -4.25 6.75
C GLU A 66 7.93 -5.36 6.00
N ASN A 67 8.26 -5.55 4.72
CA ASN A 67 7.86 -6.75 3.99
C ASN A 67 9.00 -7.78 4.01
N GLY A 68 8.92 -8.73 4.94
CA GLY A 68 9.87 -9.84 5.06
C GLY A 68 9.59 -11.02 4.13
N GLY A 69 8.54 -10.93 3.30
CA GLY A 69 8.16 -11.95 2.34
C GLY A 69 8.93 -11.86 1.02
N ASP A 70 8.73 -12.86 0.16
CA ASP A 70 9.43 -12.99 -1.13
C ASP A 70 8.66 -12.35 -2.31
N VAL A 71 7.43 -11.88 -2.08
CA VAL A 71 6.61 -11.14 -3.06
C VAL A 71 6.17 -9.78 -2.53
N ALA A 72 5.85 -8.85 -3.44
CA ALA A 72 5.36 -7.53 -3.06
C ALA A 72 3.96 -7.60 -2.43
N ALA A 73 3.71 -6.80 -1.40
CA ALA A 73 2.35 -6.55 -0.93
C ALA A 73 1.66 -5.53 -1.84
N GLY A 74 0.35 -5.66 -2.04
CA GLY A 74 -0.50 -4.65 -2.66
C GLY A 74 -0.80 -3.49 -1.71
N TRP A 75 -2.02 -2.96 -1.76
CA TRP A 75 -2.43 -1.81 -0.95
C TRP A 75 -2.27 -2.12 0.55
N ILE A 76 -1.57 -1.26 1.27
CA ILE A 76 -1.36 -1.33 2.72
C ILE A 76 -2.09 -0.17 3.37
N THR A 77 -2.80 -0.44 4.46
CA THR A 77 -3.47 0.57 5.29
C THR A 77 -3.14 0.35 6.75
N LEU A 78 -2.68 1.40 7.42
CA LEU A 78 -2.60 1.48 8.87
C LEU A 78 -3.74 2.33 9.40
N GLU A 79 -4.46 1.82 10.39
CA GLU A 79 -5.55 2.49 11.10
C GLU A 79 -5.09 2.78 12.53
N VAL A 80 -5.20 4.05 12.95
CA VAL A 80 -4.83 4.52 14.28
C VAL A 80 -6.05 5.08 14.97
N ASP A 81 -6.47 4.45 16.07
CA ASP A 81 -7.44 5.07 16.98
C ASP A 81 -6.69 5.84 18.06
N TRP A 82 -7.01 7.12 18.21
CA TRP A 82 -6.44 8.00 19.23
C TRP A 82 -7.31 7.97 20.48
N ILE A 83 -6.71 7.80 21.65
CA ILE A 83 -7.43 7.54 22.90
C ILE A 83 -7.02 8.57 23.96
N ASP A 84 -8.00 9.13 24.65
CA ASP A 84 -7.77 10.09 25.74
C ASP A 84 -7.43 9.40 27.08
N ALA A 85 -7.15 10.19 28.10
CA ALA A 85 -6.80 9.68 29.43
C ALA A 85 -7.95 8.94 30.17
N ARG A 86 -9.16 8.94 29.61
CA ARG A 86 -10.35 8.25 30.14
C ARG A 86 -10.67 6.97 29.37
N ASP A 87 -9.78 6.55 28.46
CA ASP A 87 -10.01 5.40 27.56
C ASP A 87 -11.15 5.66 26.56
N GLU A 88 -11.43 6.93 26.25
CA GLU A 88 -12.41 7.34 25.23
C GLU A 88 -11.69 7.61 23.91
N ARG A 89 -12.21 7.05 22.81
CA ARG A 89 -11.68 7.31 21.47
C ARG A 89 -11.98 8.76 21.06
N LEU A 90 -10.93 9.47 20.68
CA LEU A 90 -10.97 10.84 20.16
C LEU A 90 -11.25 10.86 18.67
N GLU A 91 -10.49 10.09 17.88
CA GLU A 91 -10.55 10.07 16.42
C GLU A 91 -9.96 8.76 15.87
N THR A 92 -10.20 8.47 14.59
CA THR A 92 -9.52 7.41 13.83
C THR A 92 -8.87 8.02 12.58
N ASP A 93 -7.55 7.87 12.43
CA ASP A 93 -6.82 8.33 11.24
C ASP A 93 -6.15 7.17 10.49
N LEU A 94 -5.89 7.37 9.20
CA LEU A 94 -5.32 6.36 8.32
C LEU A 94 -3.99 6.82 7.72
N ALA A 95 -3.09 5.86 7.52
CA ALA A 95 -1.95 5.99 6.60
C ALA A 95 -2.06 4.87 5.55
N HIS A 96 -1.75 5.17 4.29
CA HIS A 96 -1.81 4.21 3.19
C HIS A 96 -0.52 4.19 2.38
N LEU A 97 -0.28 3.07 1.71
CA LEU A 97 0.78 2.89 0.73
C LEU A 97 0.30 1.94 -0.37
N GLY A 98 0.58 2.25 -1.63
CA GLY A 98 0.16 1.45 -2.79
C GLY A 98 0.76 0.05 -2.86
N THR A 99 2.05 -0.10 -2.58
CA THR A 99 2.73 -1.40 -2.61
C THR A 99 4.02 -1.34 -1.80
N LEU A 100 4.47 -2.49 -1.31
CA LEU A 100 5.76 -2.63 -0.65
C LEU A 100 6.44 -3.92 -1.13
N GLY A 101 7.55 -3.77 -1.84
CA GLY A 101 8.31 -4.87 -2.42
C GLY A 101 9.04 -5.74 -1.38
N PRO A 102 9.53 -6.92 -1.79
CA PRO A 102 10.29 -7.83 -0.92
C PRO A 102 11.51 -7.14 -0.29
N GLY A 103 11.65 -7.28 1.04
CA GLY A 103 12.75 -6.70 1.81
C GLY A 103 12.71 -5.17 1.94
N GLN A 104 11.69 -4.49 1.43
CA GLN A 104 11.51 -3.05 1.61
C GLN A 104 10.92 -2.73 2.98
N SER A 105 11.18 -1.51 3.43
CA SER A 105 10.59 -0.91 4.63
C SER A 105 9.83 0.36 4.28
N TRP A 106 8.75 0.61 4.99
CA TRP A 106 7.95 1.82 4.92
C TRP A 106 7.93 2.51 6.29
N GLN A 107 8.42 3.74 6.34
CA GLN A 107 8.25 4.62 7.49
C GLN A 107 6.90 5.35 7.35
N ALA A 108 5.85 4.73 7.86
CA ALA A 108 4.50 5.27 7.84
C ALA A 108 4.33 6.41 8.86
N ARG A 109 3.48 7.38 8.50
CA ARG A 109 2.98 8.40 9.43
C ARG A 109 1.48 8.56 9.31
N ALA A 110 0.76 8.30 10.40
CA ALA A 110 -0.66 8.63 10.53
C ALA A 110 -0.79 9.89 11.37
N TYR A 111 -1.20 10.99 10.74
CA TYR A 111 -1.34 12.29 11.41
C TYR A 111 -2.68 12.39 12.12
N TYR A 112 -2.67 12.86 13.36
CA TYR A 112 -3.90 13.18 14.08
C TYR A 112 -4.60 14.34 13.38
N SER A 113 -5.85 14.12 12.94
CA SER A 113 -6.63 15.14 12.24
C SER A 113 -7.54 15.96 13.17
N GLY A 114 -7.64 15.58 14.45
CA GLY A 114 -8.44 16.30 15.44
C GLY A 114 -7.81 17.61 15.92
N SER A 115 -8.61 18.44 16.59
CA SER A 115 -8.22 19.81 16.99
C SER A 115 -7.53 19.93 18.35
N GLU A 116 -7.57 18.88 19.18
CA GLU A 116 -7.08 18.90 20.57
C GLU A 116 -6.03 17.78 20.80
N PRO A 117 -4.85 17.84 20.13
CA PRO A 117 -3.82 16.80 20.21
C PRO A 117 -3.29 16.58 21.64
N GLU A 118 -3.39 17.57 22.51
CA GLU A 118 -2.98 17.48 23.92
C GLU A 118 -3.85 16.53 24.76
N LEU A 119 -5.02 16.14 24.25
CA LEU A 119 -5.90 15.17 24.91
C LEU A 119 -5.47 13.72 24.68
N ILE A 120 -4.63 13.46 23.67
CA ILE A 120 -4.15 12.12 23.35
C ILE A 120 -3.30 11.60 24.51
N ALA A 121 -3.72 10.47 25.08
CA ALA A 121 -3.01 9.79 26.16
C ALA A 121 -2.48 8.42 25.73
N ASP A 122 -3.14 7.75 24.79
CA ASP A 122 -2.71 6.48 24.20
C ASP A 122 -3.22 6.35 22.75
N TYR A 123 -2.87 5.25 22.09
CA TYR A 123 -3.38 4.89 20.76
C TYR A 123 -3.46 3.37 20.58
N THR A 124 -4.29 2.92 19.65
CA THR A 124 -4.20 1.57 19.06
C THR A 124 -3.81 1.67 17.59
N LEU A 125 -3.06 0.69 17.10
CA LEU A 125 -2.60 0.60 15.72
C LEU A 125 -3.01 -0.76 15.15
N GLU A 126 -3.78 -0.75 14.07
CA GLU A 126 -4.11 -1.93 13.28
C GLU A 126 -3.56 -1.78 11.85
N GLY A 127 -3.07 -2.87 11.28
CA GLY A 127 -2.60 -2.91 9.89
C GLY A 127 -3.42 -3.89 9.06
N ARG A 128 -3.75 -3.52 7.82
CA ARG A 128 -4.38 -4.38 6.82
C ARG A 128 -3.66 -4.22 5.49
N ALA A 129 -3.55 -5.30 4.73
CA ALA A 129 -2.98 -5.24 3.40
C ALA A 129 -3.59 -6.28 2.47
N ASP A 130 -3.59 -5.96 1.18
CA ASP A 130 -3.73 -6.94 0.12
C ASP A 130 -2.40 -7.69 0.00
N LEU A 131 -2.37 -8.98 0.35
CA LEU A 131 -1.15 -9.79 0.27
C LEU A 131 -0.80 -10.22 -1.15
N GLU A 132 -1.71 -9.99 -2.10
CA GLU A 132 -1.47 -10.17 -3.53
C GLU A 132 -0.82 -8.91 -4.10
N PRO A 133 0.25 -9.04 -4.92
CA PRO A 133 0.83 -7.90 -5.62
C PRO A 133 -0.19 -7.18 -6.51
N LEU A 134 0.02 -5.89 -6.73
CA LEU A 134 -0.80 -5.15 -7.69
C LEU A 134 -0.69 -5.76 -9.10
N PRO A 135 -1.82 -5.94 -9.81
CA PRO A 135 -1.80 -6.58 -11.12
C PRO A 135 -1.19 -5.66 -12.18
N VAL A 136 0.05 -5.92 -12.61
CA VAL A 136 0.70 -5.21 -13.71
C VAL A 136 0.48 -5.97 -15.03
N PRO A 137 -0.40 -5.50 -15.94
CA PRO A 137 -0.62 -6.20 -17.20
C PRO A 137 0.63 -6.18 -18.08
N SER A 138 0.97 -7.32 -18.68
CA SER A 138 2.08 -7.41 -19.62
C SER A 138 1.89 -6.40 -20.78
N GLY A 139 2.85 -5.50 -20.94
CA GLY A 139 2.83 -4.44 -21.96
C GLY A 139 2.37 -3.07 -21.44
N LEU A 140 1.90 -2.97 -20.20
CA LEU A 140 1.75 -1.68 -19.51
C LEU A 140 3.08 -1.36 -18.81
N GLU A 141 3.71 -0.24 -19.15
CA GLU A 141 5.04 0.10 -18.63
C GLU A 141 5.22 1.61 -18.43
N VAL A 142 5.96 2.00 -17.39
CA VAL A 142 6.45 3.38 -17.24
C VAL A 142 7.61 3.58 -18.20
N LEU A 143 7.54 4.64 -19.01
CA LEU A 143 8.55 4.97 -20.02
C LEU A 143 9.58 5.96 -19.48
N GLU A 144 9.13 6.94 -18.70
CA GLU A 144 9.95 7.94 -18.02
C GLU A 144 9.21 8.46 -16.80
N SER A 145 9.94 8.81 -15.75
CA SER A 145 9.42 9.49 -14.56
C SER A 145 10.49 10.38 -13.93
N ASP A 146 10.04 11.46 -13.30
CA ASP A 146 10.89 12.45 -12.61
C ASP A 146 10.17 12.94 -11.34
N VAL A 147 10.94 13.29 -10.32
CA VAL A 147 10.45 13.83 -9.05
C VAL A 147 11.01 15.22 -8.82
N ALA A 148 10.14 16.14 -8.41
CA ALA A 148 10.50 17.50 -8.05
C ALA A 148 9.83 17.92 -6.74
N LEU A 149 10.48 18.83 -6.02
CA LEU A 149 9.94 19.45 -4.81
C LEU A 149 9.42 20.86 -5.13
N GLU A 150 8.16 21.12 -4.79
CA GLU A 150 7.49 22.42 -4.93
C GLU A 150 7.08 22.96 -3.55
N GLY A 151 8.07 23.32 -2.73
CA GLY A 151 7.83 23.67 -1.32
C GLY A 151 7.67 22.40 -0.49
N GLU A 152 6.52 22.25 0.18
CA GLU A 152 6.19 21.02 0.94
C GLU A 152 5.51 19.96 0.06
N GLU A 153 5.25 20.26 -1.22
CA GLU A 153 4.69 19.31 -2.17
C GLU A 153 5.80 18.50 -2.86
N VAL A 154 5.58 17.19 -2.95
CA VAL A 154 6.36 16.31 -3.82
C VAL A 154 5.53 16.08 -5.09
N VAL A 155 6.12 16.42 -6.23
CA VAL A 155 5.48 16.32 -7.55
C VAL A 155 6.19 15.26 -8.36
N VAL A 156 5.46 14.23 -8.77
CA VAL A 156 5.97 13.19 -9.68
C VAL A 156 5.33 13.38 -11.04
N THR A 157 6.15 13.51 -12.08
CA THR A 157 5.69 13.59 -13.47
C THR A 157 6.29 12.45 -14.29
N GLY A 158 5.65 12.11 -15.40
CA GLY A 158 6.21 11.09 -16.28
C GLY A 158 5.30 10.73 -17.42
N ARG A 159 5.61 9.59 -18.06
CA ARG A 159 4.81 8.97 -19.10
C ARG A 159 4.81 7.46 -18.96
N PHE A 160 3.69 6.85 -19.32
CA PHE A 160 3.56 5.40 -19.45
C PHE A 160 3.01 5.03 -20.83
N GLY A 161 3.27 3.78 -21.25
CA GLY A 161 2.81 3.20 -22.52
C GLY A 161 1.84 2.06 -22.29
N ASN A 162 0.82 1.96 -23.14
CA ASN A 162 -0.08 0.82 -23.19
C ASN A 162 0.22 -0.05 -24.43
N GLY A 163 1.11 -1.02 -24.28
CA GLY A 163 1.44 -2.05 -25.26
C GLY A 163 0.66 -3.37 -25.08
N THR A 164 -0.39 -3.41 -24.25
CA THR A 164 -1.11 -4.64 -23.88
C THR A 164 -1.85 -5.31 -25.05
N GLY A 165 -2.09 -4.58 -26.15
CA GLY A 165 -2.87 -5.04 -27.31
C GLY A 165 -4.38 -4.75 -27.18
N GLU A 166 -4.81 -4.21 -26.05
CA GLU A 166 -6.19 -3.82 -25.77
C GLU A 166 -6.25 -2.45 -25.06
N ALA A 167 -7.41 -1.81 -25.11
CA ALA A 167 -7.61 -0.55 -24.40
C ALA A 167 -7.73 -0.83 -22.90
N GLN A 168 -7.06 -0.01 -22.07
CA GLN A 168 -7.17 -0.09 -20.62
C GLN A 168 -8.24 0.90 -20.15
N PRO A 169 -9.31 0.45 -19.47
CA PRO A 169 -10.38 1.34 -19.01
C PRO A 169 -9.89 2.33 -17.96
N ASN A 170 -8.94 1.90 -17.12
CA ASN A 170 -8.27 2.74 -16.15
C ASN A 170 -6.84 2.22 -15.92
N VAL A 171 -5.88 3.14 -15.90
CA VAL A 171 -4.49 2.88 -15.54
C VAL A 171 -4.16 3.72 -14.33
N ASP A 172 -3.82 3.07 -13.23
CA ASP A 172 -3.32 3.74 -12.05
C ASP A 172 -1.79 3.82 -12.12
N VAL A 173 -1.26 4.98 -11.75
CA VAL A 173 0.17 5.22 -11.58
C VAL A 173 0.42 5.43 -10.09
N ILE A 174 1.31 4.61 -9.53
CA ILE A 174 1.76 4.72 -8.14
C ILE A 174 3.25 5.01 -8.18
N ALA A 175 3.67 6.14 -7.62
CA ALA A 175 5.07 6.47 -7.44
C ALA A 175 5.46 6.37 -5.97
N LEU A 176 6.27 5.37 -5.64
CA LEU A 176 6.88 5.23 -4.31
C LEU A 176 7.97 6.27 -4.15
N LEU A 177 7.99 6.95 -3.00
CA LEU A 177 8.97 7.97 -2.66
C LEU A 177 9.89 7.44 -1.56
N SER A 178 11.20 7.54 -1.75
CA SER A 178 12.17 6.95 -0.82
C SER A 178 13.25 7.94 -0.37
N ASP A 179 13.79 7.69 0.82
CA ASP A 179 14.99 8.39 1.34
C ASP A 179 16.30 7.81 0.76
N ASP A 180 17.43 8.35 1.22
CA ASP A 180 18.77 7.96 0.77
C ASP A 180 19.20 6.56 1.22
N ALA A 181 18.50 6.00 2.21
CA ALA A 181 18.66 4.61 2.64
C ALA A 181 17.79 3.64 1.83
N GLY A 182 16.90 4.14 0.98
CA GLY A 182 15.94 3.34 0.22
C GLY A 182 14.71 2.93 1.03
N THR A 183 14.45 3.58 2.17
CA THR A 183 13.22 3.38 2.93
C THR A 183 12.09 4.19 2.30
N VAL A 184 10.94 3.56 2.09
CA VAL A 184 9.76 4.21 1.53
C VAL A 184 9.18 5.17 2.56
N LEU A 185 8.90 6.40 2.14
CA LEU A 185 8.33 7.47 2.97
C LEU A 185 6.82 7.62 2.75
N GLY A 186 6.35 7.26 1.56
CA GLY A 186 4.96 7.31 1.11
C GLY A 186 4.85 7.10 -0.39
N ASP A 187 3.68 7.37 -0.94
CA ASP A 187 3.42 7.28 -2.38
C ASP A 187 2.66 8.49 -2.94
N VAL A 188 2.74 8.63 -4.26
CA VAL A 188 1.90 9.51 -5.05
C VAL A 188 1.04 8.63 -5.95
N TRP A 189 -0.28 8.80 -5.86
CA TRP A 189 -1.24 8.08 -6.69
C TRP A 189 -1.96 9.04 -7.66
N THR A 190 -2.06 8.62 -8.91
CA THR A 190 -2.86 9.29 -9.95
C THR A 190 -3.37 8.25 -10.95
N ASN A 191 -4.33 8.61 -11.79
CA ASN A 191 -4.91 7.67 -12.74
C ASN A 191 -5.28 8.32 -14.07
N GLU A 192 -5.29 7.51 -15.12
CA GLU A 192 -5.70 7.90 -16.46
C GLU A 192 -6.73 6.90 -16.99
N ALA A 193 -7.86 7.41 -17.45
CA ALA A 193 -8.95 6.61 -17.98
C ALA A 193 -8.84 6.43 -19.51
N ASP A 194 -9.47 5.36 -20.02
CA ASP A 194 -9.66 5.09 -21.44
C ASP A 194 -8.34 5.16 -22.26
N VAL A 195 -7.29 4.47 -21.80
CA VAL A 195 -5.98 4.48 -22.45
C VAL A 195 -5.96 3.50 -23.63
N PRO A 196 -5.94 3.95 -24.88
CA PRO A 196 -6.01 3.06 -26.04
C PRO A 196 -4.75 2.20 -26.18
N SER A 197 -4.89 1.02 -26.79
CA SER A 197 -3.75 0.18 -27.15
C SER A 197 -2.81 0.91 -28.12
N GLY A 198 -1.51 0.81 -27.85
CA GLY A 198 -0.44 1.43 -28.61
C GLY A 198 -0.22 2.92 -28.32
N GLU A 199 -0.98 3.52 -27.40
CA GLU A 199 -0.79 4.91 -26.99
C GLU A 199 0.11 5.05 -25.76
N SER A 200 0.65 6.26 -25.59
CA SER A 200 1.30 6.68 -24.36
C SER A 200 0.54 7.87 -23.78
N ARG A 201 0.52 7.97 -22.45
CA ARG A 201 -0.07 9.09 -21.70
C ARG A 201 0.99 9.70 -20.80
N SER A 202 0.88 11.00 -20.59
CA SER A 202 1.63 11.68 -19.52
C SER A 202 0.82 11.59 -18.24
N PHE A 203 1.51 11.60 -17.09
CA PHE A 203 0.88 11.69 -15.79
C PHE A 203 1.59 12.76 -14.94
N GLU A 204 0.82 13.33 -14.02
CA GLU A 204 1.31 14.17 -12.93
C GLU A 204 0.54 13.75 -11.67
N GLY A 205 1.28 13.48 -10.61
CA GLY A 205 0.75 13.25 -9.29
C GLY A 205 1.43 14.17 -8.29
N ARG A 206 0.70 14.51 -7.23
CA ARG A 206 1.19 15.38 -6.16
C ARG A 206 0.82 14.76 -4.82
N CYS A 207 1.73 14.80 -3.86
CA CYS A 207 1.40 14.60 -2.46
C CYS A 207 1.99 15.73 -1.62
N ASN A 208 1.36 15.98 -0.47
CA ASN A 208 1.93 16.87 0.53
C ASN A 208 2.92 16.06 1.37
N GLY A 209 4.22 16.24 1.12
CA GLY A 209 5.30 15.58 1.87
C GLY A 209 5.46 16.11 3.29
N ARG A 210 4.79 17.23 3.62
CA ARG A 210 4.86 17.93 4.91
C ARG A 210 6.32 18.16 5.31
N ASP A 211 6.68 17.78 6.52
CA ASP A 211 8.02 17.88 7.09
C ASP A 211 9.02 16.84 6.54
N ARG A 212 8.60 15.98 5.59
CA ARG A 212 9.46 14.96 4.96
C ARG A 212 9.69 15.19 3.46
N ALA A 213 9.18 16.27 2.88
CA ALA A 213 9.35 16.53 1.46
C ALA A 213 10.83 16.58 1.07
N ASP A 214 11.66 17.23 1.89
CA ASP A 214 13.12 17.33 1.70
C ASP A 214 13.88 16.02 1.94
N ASP A 215 13.25 15.01 2.54
CA ASP A 215 13.85 13.69 2.75
C ASP A 215 13.73 12.78 1.52
N VAL A 216 12.86 13.14 0.55
CA VAL A 216 12.70 12.38 -0.69
C VAL A 216 13.89 12.64 -1.61
N VAL A 217 14.65 11.58 -1.91
CA VAL A 217 15.80 11.65 -2.81
C VAL A 217 15.70 10.74 -4.03
N ASP A 218 14.77 9.78 -4.00
CA ASP A 218 14.54 8.83 -5.09
C ASP A 218 13.05 8.48 -5.22
N HIS A 219 12.67 7.95 -6.38
CA HIS A 219 11.31 7.50 -6.66
C HIS A 219 11.25 6.29 -7.59
N GLU A 220 10.25 5.44 -7.41
CA GLU A 220 9.92 4.34 -8.31
C GLU A 220 8.46 4.43 -8.75
N ALA A 221 8.22 4.57 -10.06
CA ALA A 221 6.87 4.62 -10.60
C ALA A 221 6.44 3.26 -11.19
N ILE A 222 5.25 2.82 -10.80
CA ILE A 222 4.62 1.56 -11.20
C ILE A 222 3.27 1.88 -11.84
N VAL A 223 2.90 1.10 -12.85
CA VAL A 223 1.57 1.17 -13.49
C VAL A 223 0.81 -0.11 -13.27
N THR A 224 -0.45 0.01 -12.87
CA THR A 224 -1.38 -1.10 -12.70
C THR A 224 -2.69 -0.82 -13.43
N SER A 225 -3.46 -1.87 -13.70
CA SER A 225 -4.79 -1.73 -14.31
C SER A 225 -5.85 -2.16 -13.32
N SER A 226 -6.82 -1.27 -13.09
CA SER A 226 -7.99 -1.54 -12.28
C SER A 226 -9.23 -1.58 -13.17
N ALA A 227 -9.88 -2.74 -13.25
CA ALA A 227 -11.19 -2.86 -13.87
C ALA A 227 -12.25 -2.50 -12.82
N PHE A 228 -12.70 -1.24 -12.82
CA PHE A 228 -13.87 -0.84 -12.03
C PHE A 228 -15.16 -1.52 -12.53
#